data_AF-A0A7W0YBP7-F1
#
_entry.id   AF-A0A7W0YBP7-F1
#
_cell.length_a   1.000
_cell.length_b   1.000
_cell.length_c   1.000
_cell.angle_alpha   90.00
_cell.angle_beta   90.00
_cell.angle_gamma   90.00
#
_symmetry.space_group_name_H-M   'P 1'
#
loop_
_entity.id
_entity.type
_entity.pdbx_description
1 polymer ?
#
loop_
_entity_poly.entity_id
_entity_poly.type
_entity_poly.pdbx_seq_one_letter_code
_entity_poly.pdbx_strand_id
1 'polypeptide(L)'
;MDDKERLQILEQALAQMLKPVKGIPFSVIIKFVAQRQVIQIDKADPDDIELRKRLETTIQLCATELKASPIKRPRPNEVGNDVEAYVMRALPKAGLTAGRPTSQGGLGQAAGYPDIFIRDSKDRATYLECKIFAHGAAETTMRSFYLSPSQSFKVSVDARHLLLAFGMDASLIAGSRDSLYVPRSYKLIDLHDLLCDVKYEFNSDNRRLYAPSMRLLHGAL
;
A
#
# COMPACT_ATOMS: atom_id res chain seq x y z
N MET A 1 16.42 37.62 -18.20
CA MET A 1 16.63 36.81 -17.00
C MET A 1 17.98 36.14 -17.15
N ASP A 2 18.96 36.58 -16.38
CA ASP A 2 20.32 36.03 -16.44
C ASP A 2 20.42 34.70 -15.68
N ASP A 3 21.57 34.02 -15.79
CA ASP A 3 21.78 32.70 -15.17
C ASP A 3 21.71 32.75 -13.63
N LYS A 4 22.02 33.90 -13.03
CA LYS A 4 21.97 34.10 -11.57
C LYS A 4 20.53 34.26 -11.08
N GLU A 5 19.72 35.02 -11.79
CA GLU A 5 18.28 35.15 -11.56
C GLU A 5 17.56 33.82 -11.76
N ARG A 6 17.94 33.04 -12.79
CA ARG A 6 17.44 31.67 -13.00
C ARG A 6 17.78 30.75 -11.83
N LEU A 7 19.03 30.77 -11.38
CA LEU A 7 19.48 29.94 -10.26
C LEU A 7 18.71 30.29 -8.97
N GLN A 8 18.55 31.59 -8.67
CA GLN A 8 17.81 32.03 -7.50
C GLN A 8 16.34 31.59 -7.51
N ILE A 9 15.65 31.68 -8.65
CA ILE A 9 14.27 31.20 -8.78
C ILE A 9 14.19 29.70 -8.52
N LEU A 10 15.14 28.92 -9.05
CA LEU A 10 15.19 27.47 -8.85
C LEU A 10 15.49 27.12 -7.38
N GLU A 11 16.44 27.80 -6.76
CA GLU A 11 16.77 27.63 -5.33
C GLU A 11 15.58 27.95 -4.42
N GLN A 12 14.83 29.02 -4.73
CA GLN A 12 13.62 29.38 -3.98
C GLN A 12 12.50 28.35 -4.17
N ALA A 13 12.30 27.86 -5.39
CA ALA A 13 11.34 26.79 -5.65
C ALA A 13 11.73 25.49 -4.91
N LEU A 14 13.02 25.13 -4.91
CA LEU A 14 13.55 24.00 -4.15
C LEU A 14 13.36 24.19 -2.64
N ALA A 15 13.58 25.40 -2.12
CA ALA A 15 13.34 25.71 -0.72
C ALA A 15 11.87 25.55 -0.30
N GLN A 16 10.93 25.82 -1.22
CA GLN A 16 9.51 25.54 -0.98
C GLN A 16 9.23 24.02 -0.91
N MET A 17 9.91 23.21 -1.72
CA MET A 17 9.81 21.74 -1.64
C MET A 17 10.36 21.15 -0.33
N LEU A 18 11.24 21.88 0.37
CA LEU A 18 11.76 21.45 1.67
C LEU A 18 10.75 21.59 2.81
N LYS A 19 9.64 22.33 2.61
CA LYS A 19 8.55 22.40 3.59
C LYS A 19 7.71 21.13 3.49
N PRO A 20 7.64 20.31 4.54
CA PRO A 20 6.88 19.07 4.48
C PRO A 20 5.39 19.39 4.39
N VAL A 21 4.75 18.90 3.33
CA VAL A 21 3.30 18.91 3.24
C VAL A 21 2.81 17.73 4.07
N LYS A 22 2.03 18.02 5.11
CA LYS A 22 1.61 17.04 6.10
C LYS A 22 0.11 17.07 6.31
N GLY A 23 -0.43 15.96 6.81
CA GLY A 23 -1.80 15.90 7.29
C GLY A 23 -2.86 16.06 6.20
N ILE A 24 -2.57 15.63 4.96
CA ILE A 24 -3.58 15.65 3.90
C ILE A 24 -4.47 14.41 4.04
N PRO A 25 -5.81 14.56 4.13
CA PRO A 25 -6.70 13.41 4.14
C PRO A 25 -6.56 12.58 2.86
N PHE A 26 -6.49 11.26 3.00
CA PHE A 26 -6.38 10.32 1.90
C PHE A 26 -7.49 10.50 0.85
N SER A 27 -8.72 10.75 1.27
CA SER A 27 -9.85 11.08 0.38
C SER A 27 -9.57 12.27 -0.55
N VAL A 28 -8.93 13.32 -0.04
CA VAL A 28 -8.51 14.49 -0.84
C VAL A 28 -7.43 14.10 -1.84
N ILE A 29 -6.48 13.26 -1.44
CA ILE A 29 -5.40 12.79 -2.33
C ILE A 29 -5.98 11.96 -3.48
N ILE A 30 -6.86 11.01 -3.20
CA ILE A 30 -7.50 10.18 -4.24
C ILE A 30 -8.36 11.03 -5.17
N LYS A 31 -9.11 12.00 -4.64
CA LYS A 31 -9.87 12.95 -5.47
C LYS A 31 -8.96 13.72 -6.43
N PHE A 32 -7.78 14.16 -5.97
CA PHE A 32 -6.83 14.88 -6.80
C PHE A 32 -6.15 13.97 -7.84
N VAL A 33 -5.62 12.82 -7.42
CA VAL A 33 -4.78 11.94 -8.25
C VAL A 33 -5.60 11.07 -9.20
N ALA A 34 -6.75 10.57 -8.74
CA ALA A 34 -7.58 9.61 -9.47
C ALA A 34 -8.83 10.23 -10.09
N GLN A 35 -9.21 11.44 -9.66
CA GLN A 35 -10.51 12.04 -9.97
C GLN A 35 -11.68 11.14 -9.53
N ARG A 36 -11.51 10.43 -8.41
CA ARG A 36 -12.50 9.52 -7.80
C ARG A 36 -12.78 9.87 -6.35
N GLN A 37 -13.96 9.51 -5.88
CA GLN A 37 -14.36 9.67 -4.49
C GLN A 37 -13.97 8.44 -3.66
N VAL A 38 -13.46 8.70 -2.46
CA VAL A 38 -13.36 7.69 -1.40
C VAL A 38 -14.66 7.73 -0.63
N ILE A 39 -15.40 6.63 -0.62
CA ILE A 39 -16.65 6.46 0.12
C ILE A 39 -16.29 6.00 1.53
N GLN A 40 -16.68 6.77 2.54
CA GLN A 40 -16.49 6.41 3.94
C GLN A 40 -17.38 5.22 4.32
N ILE A 41 -16.87 4.33 5.18
CA ILE A 41 -17.69 3.27 5.79
C ILE A 41 -18.66 3.89 6.77
N ASP A 42 -19.95 3.67 6.55
CA ASP A 42 -20.98 3.98 7.54
C ASP A 42 -21.21 2.77 8.45
N LYS A 43 -20.96 2.93 9.75
CA LYS A 43 -21.12 1.85 10.72
C LYS A 43 -22.57 1.51 11.02
N ALA A 44 -23.51 2.40 10.68
CA ALA A 44 -24.94 2.20 10.86
C ALA A 44 -25.63 1.69 9.58
N ASP A 45 -25.00 1.85 8.41
CA ASP A 45 -25.54 1.36 7.14
C ASP A 45 -25.58 -0.18 7.13
N PRO A 46 -26.74 -0.80 6.85
CA PRO A 46 -26.88 -2.26 6.84
C PRO A 46 -25.95 -2.97 5.86
N ASP A 47 -25.65 -2.35 4.72
CA ASP A 47 -24.84 -2.98 3.69
C ASP A 47 -23.35 -2.91 4.07
N ASP A 48 -22.90 -1.85 4.72
CA ASP A 48 -21.54 -1.74 5.28
C ASP A 48 -21.32 -2.66 6.49
N ILE A 49 -22.36 -2.88 7.30
CA ILE A 49 -22.35 -3.92 8.33
C ILE A 49 -22.15 -5.30 7.69
N GLU A 50 -22.87 -5.60 6.62
CA GLU A 50 -22.75 -6.88 5.92
C GLU A 50 -21.39 -7.05 5.24
N LEU A 51 -20.87 -6.01 4.57
CA LEU A 51 -19.52 -6.01 4.00
C LEU A 51 -18.47 -6.34 5.07
N ARG A 52 -18.56 -5.70 6.24
CA ARG A 52 -17.64 -5.95 7.35
C ARG A 52 -17.71 -7.39 7.87
N LYS A 53 -18.90 -7.98 7.98
CA LYS A 53 -19.06 -9.40 8.37
C LYS A 53 -18.41 -10.35 7.38
N ARG A 54 -18.53 -10.06 6.07
CA ARG A 54 -17.89 -10.87 5.01
C ARG A 54 -16.38 -10.72 5.02
N LEU A 55 -15.88 -9.51 5.25
CA LEU A 55 -14.45 -9.26 5.43
C LEU A 55 -13.91 -9.94 6.69
N GLU A 56 -14.64 -9.92 7.80
CA GLU A 56 -14.27 -10.67 9.01
C GLU A 56 -14.20 -12.18 8.72
N THR A 57 -15.19 -12.74 8.05
CA THR A 57 -15.17 -14.14 7.60
C THR A 57 -13.95 -14.43 6.73
N THR A 58 -13.65 -13.55 5.76
CA THR A 58 -12.46 -13.64 4.91
C THR A 58 -11.17 -13.67 5.73
N ILE A 59 -11.05 -12.77 6.72
CA ILE A 59 -9.89 -12.66 7.61
C ILE A 59 -9.69 -13.96 8.40
N GLN A 60 -10.77 -14.55 8.94
CA GLN A 60 -10.69 -15.81 9.69
C GLN A 60 -10.26 -16.98 8.82
N LEU A 61 -10.79 -17.08 7.59
CA LEU A 61 -10.37 -18.08 6.62
C LEU A 61 -8.87 -17.93 6.27
N CYS A 62 -8.43 -16.70 6.00
CA CYS A 62 -7.02 -16.39 5.74
C CYS A 62 -6.13 -16.77 6.92
N ALA A 63 -6.50 -16.35 8.14
CA ALA A 63 -5.71 -16.60 9.34
C ALA A 63 -5.61 -18.10 9.63
N THR A 64 -6.67 -18.86 9.37
CA THR A 64 -6.67 -20.32 9.52
C THR A 64 -5.71 -20.97 8.53
N GLU A 65 -5.78 -20.58 7.25
CA GLU A 65 -4.90 -21.10 6.19
C GLU A 65 -3.43 -20.73 6.44
N LEU A 66 -3.15 -19.48 6.82
CA LEU A 66 -1.81 -19.01 7.16
C LEU A 66 -1.24 -19.69 8.41
N LYS A 67 -2.06 -20.07 9.40
CA LYS A 67 -1.60 -20.84 10.56
C LYS A 67 -1.27 -22.29 10.18
N ALA A 68 -2.07 -22.89 9.30
CA ALA A 68 -1.83 -24.24 8.80
C ALA A 68 -0.64 -24.31 7.83
N SER A 69 -0.38 -23.25 7.08
CA SER A 69 0.74 -23.12 6.14
C SER A 69 1.41 -21.75 6.27
N PRO A 70 2.25 -21.57 7.30
CA PRO A 70 2.94 -20.31 7.55
C PRO A 70 3.83 -19.87 6.39
N ILE A 71 3.90 -18.57 6.15
CA ILE A 71 4.74 -18.01 5.09
C ILE A 71 6.20 -18.14 5.50
N LYS A 72 7.04 -18.64 4.60
CA LYS A 72 8.49 -18.77 4.79
C LYS A 72 9.23 -17.74 3.94
N ARG A 73 9.81 -16.73 4.59
CA ARG A 73 10.61 -15.68 3.93
C ARG A 73 11.80 -15.25 4.78
N PRO A 74 12.88 -14.73 4.17
CA PRO A 74 14.00 -14.16 4.92
C PRO A 74 13.66 -12.81 5.54
N ARG A 75 12.77 -12.02 4.91
CA ARG A 75 12.48 -10.64 5.30
C ARG A 75 10.97 -10.41 5.46
N PRO A 76 10.54 -9.67 6.49
CA PRO A 76 9.12 -9.34 6.69
C PRO A 76 8.49 -8.62 5.49
N ASN A 77 9.25 -7.76 4.82
CA ASN A 77 8.75 -6.97 3.69
C ASN A 77 8.25 -7.84 2.51
N GLU A 78 8.73 -9.08 2.37
CA GLU A 78 8.30 -10.00 1.31
C GLU A 78 7.02 -10.75 1.68
N VAL A 79 6.70 -10.85 2.97
CA VAL A 79 5.53 -11.56 3.50
C VAL A 79 4.23 -10.85 3.12
N GLY A 80 4.26 -9.52 3.00
CA GLY A 80 3.08 -8.73 2.60
C GLY A 80 2.52 -9.16 1.25
N ASN A 81 3.39 -9.38 0.26
CA ASN A 81 2.99 -9.84 -1.08
C ASN A 81 2.40 -11.25 -1.03
N ASP A 82 2.95 -12.12 -0.20
CA ASP A 82 2.44 -13.49 -0.06
C ASP A 82 1.06 -13.51 0.59
N VAL A 83 0.81 -12.63 1.58
CA VAL A 83 -0.50 -12.52 2.27
C VAL A 83 -1.63 -12.14 1.31
N GLU A 84 -1.37 -11.26 0.33
CA GLU A 84 -2.35 -10.87 -0.70
C GLU A 84 -3.00 -12.10 -1.35
N ALA A 85 -2.19 -13.11 -1.69
CA ALA A 85 -2.68 -14.31 -2.36
C ALA A 85 -3.66 -15.10 -1.48
N TYR A 86 -3.46 -15.14 -0.16
CA TYR A 86 -4.39 -15.78 0.77
C TYR A 86 -5.71 -15.01 0.86
N VAL A 87 -5.64 -13.68 0.96
CA VAL A 87 -6.82 -12.80 1.00
C VAL A 87 -7.63 -12.93 -0.28
N MET A 88 -6.98 -12.87 -1.44
CA MET A 88 -7.63 -13.03 -2.75
C MET A 88 -8.39 -14.35 -2.88
N ARG A 89 -7.85 -15.46 -2.34
CA ARG A 89 -8.52 -16.78 -2.35
C ARG A 89 -9.67 -16.90 -1.34
N ALA A 90 -9.62 -16.17 -0.23
CA ALA A 90 -10.62 -16.25 0.83
C ALA A 90 -11.87 -15.40 0.54
N LEU A 91 -11.72 -14.27 -0.16
CA LEU A 91 -12.82 -13.35 -0.45
C LEU A 91 -14.02 -14.03 -1.14
N PRO A 92 -13.85 -14.85 -2.22
CA PRO A 92 -14.96 -15.57 -2.84
C PRO A 92 -15.68 -16.54 -1.89
N LYS A 93 -14.94 -17.16 -0.95
CA LYS A 93 -15.52 -18.07 0.05
C LYS A 93 -16.43 -17.34 1.05
N ALA A 94 -16.23 -16.03 1.23
CA ALA A 94 -17.11 -15.15 2.01
C ALA A 94 -18.22 -14.48 1.17
N GLY A 95 -18.37 -14.90 -0.10
CA GLY A 95 -19.37 -14.35 -1.02
C GLY A 95 -19.05 -12.94 -1.52
N LEU A 96 -17.76 -12.57 -1.58
CA LEU A 96 -17.29 -11.33 -2.19
C LEU A 96 -16.59 -11.65 -3.52
N THR A 97 -16.89 -10.89 -4.57
CA THR A 97 -16.13 -11.00 -5.81
C THR A 97 -14.82 -10.24 -5.64
N ALA A 98 -13.70 -10.84 -6.05
CA ALA A 98 -12.38 -10.23 -5.91
C ALA A 98 -11.58 -10.36 -7.20
N GLY A 99 -10.78 -9.34 -7.49
CA GLY A 99 -9.85 -9.33 -8.62
C GLY A 99 -8.73 -8.32 -8.40
N ARG A 100 -7.78 -8.30 -9.33
CA ARG A 100 -6.73 -7.27 -9.33
C ARG A 100 -7.30 -5.94 -9.84
N PRO A 101 -7.01 -4.81 -9.18
CA PRO A 101 -7.37 -3.49 -9.69
C PRO A 101 -6.77 -3.24 -11.07
N THR A 102 -7.60 -2.70 -11.98
CA THR A 102 -7.18 -2.29 -13.32
C THR A 102 -7.14 -0.77 -13.42
N SER A 103 -6.11 -0.27 -14.09
CA SER A 103 -6.03 1.16 -14.44
C SER A 103 -7.14 1.52 -15.45
N GLN A 104 -7.42 2.81 -15.62
CA GLN A 104 -8.40 3.28 -16.62
C GLN A 104 -8.10 2.81 -18.05
N GLY A 105 -6.84 2.44 -18.36
CA GLY A 105 -6.44 1.86 -19.64
C GLY A 105 -6.65 0.34 -19.77
N GLY A 106 -7.28 -0.32 -18.80
CA GLY A 106 -7.64 -1.75 -18.85
C GLY A 106 -6.49 -2.73 -18.62
N LEU A 107 -5.22 -2.29 -18.67
CA LEU A 107 -4.07 -3.12 -18.32
C LEU A 107 -3.98 -3.21 -16.79
N GLY A 108 -4.13 -4.43 -16.26
CA GLY A 108 -3.90 -4.73 -14.84
C GLY A 108 -2.44 -4.54 -14.49
N GLN A 109 -2.15 -3.75 -13.45
CA GLN A 109 -0.79 -3.55 -12.97
C GLN A 109 -0.56 -4.45 -11.75
N ALA A 110 0.54 -5.21 -11.73
CA ALA A 110 0.86 -6.09 -10.61
C ALA A 110 1.33 -5.32 -9.36
N ALA A 111 1.94 -4.14 -9.54
CA ALA A 111 2.54 -3.36 -8.45
C ALA A 111 1.79 -2.06 -8.20
N GLY A 112 1.90 -1.54 -6.98
CA GLY A 112 1.33 -0.26 -6.55
C GLY A 112 -0.08 -0.38 -5.99
N TYR A 113 -0.50 0.67 -5.29
CA TYR A 113 -1.80 0.74 -4.62
C TYR A 113 -2.98 0.81 -5.60
N PRO A 114 -4.11 0.14 -5.33
CA PRO A 114 -4.33 -0.86 -4.28
C PRO A 114 -4.00 -2.29 -4.74
N ASP A 115 -3.99 -3.23 -3.79
CA ASP A 115 -3.74 -4.65 -4.05
C ASP A 115 -4.95 -5.40 -4.64
N ILE A 116 -6.14 -5.24 -4.04
CA ILE A 116 -7.33 -6.03 -4.38
C ILE A 116 -8.52 -5.11 -4.66
N PHE A 117 -9.30 -5.44 -5.70
CA PHE A 117 -10.61 -4.84 -5.98
C PHE A 117 -11.72 -5.82 -5.64
N ILE A 118 -12.68 -5.37 -4.85
CA ILE A 118 -13.76 -6.17 -4.29
C ILE A 118 -15.10 -5.60 -4.77
N ARG A 119 -16.04 -6.49 -5.09
CA ARG A 119 -17.46 -6.16 -5.22
C ARG A 119 -18.30 -7.03 -4.30
N ASP A 120 -19.19 -6.38 -3.57
CA ASP A 120 -20.19 -7.07 -2.75
C ASP A 120 -21.40 -7.54 -3.58
N SER A 121 -22.39 -8.15 -2.92
CA SER A 121 -23.59 -8.67 -3.56
C SER A 121 -24.48 -7.60 -4.21
N LYS A 122 -24.26 -6.31 -3.90
CA LYS A 122 -24.95 -5.17 -4.48
C LYS A 122 -24.09 -4.42 -5.49
N ASP A 123 -23.01 -5.06 -5.96
CA ASP A 123 -22.05 -4.49 -6.91
C ASP A 123 -21.29 -3.28 -6.36
N ARG A 124 -21.30 -3.02 -5.03
CA ARG A 124 -20.59 -1.87 -4.46
C ARG A 124 -19.10 -2.13 -4.43
N ALA A 125 -18.33 -1.15 -4.90
CA ALA A 125 -16.89 -1.23 -5.06
C ALA A 125 -16.14 -0.98 -3.73
N THR A 126 -15.13 -1.81 -3.46
CA THR A 126 -14.18 -1.62 -2.36
C THR A 126 -12.77 -1.96 -2.83
N TYR A 127 -11.81 -1.05 -2.62
CA TYR A 127 -10.39 -1.35 -2.75
C TYR A 127 -9.84 -1.81 -1.40
N LEU A 128 -9.05 -2.88 -1.41
CA LEU A 128 -8.42 -3.45 -0.22
C LEU A 128 -6.90 -3.49 -0.41
N GLU A 129 -6.18 -2.87 0.52
CA GLU A 129 -4.73 -2.94 0.66
C GLU A 129 -4.36 -3.96 1.74
N CYS A 130 -3.42 -4.86 1.47
CA CYS A 130 -2.91 -5.83 2.42
C CYS A 130 -1.58 -5.34 3.02
N LYS A 131 -1.46 -5.43 4.34
CA LYS A 131 -0.21 -5.17 5.06
C LYS A 131 0.07 -6.25 6.08
N ILE A 132 1.33 -6.31 6.48
CA ILE A 132 1.72 -6.99 7.71
C ILE A 132 2.46 -6.03 8.63
N PHE A 133 2.44 -6.34 9.92
CA PHE A 133 3.29 -5.68 10.91
C PHE A 133 3.79 -6.73 11.90
N ALA A 134 4.93 -6.47 12.56
CA ALA A 134 5.39 -7.34 13.63
C ALA A 134 4.41 -7.26 14.81
N HIS A 135 4.02 -8.40 15.37
CA HIS A 135 3.13 -8.41 16.53
C HIS A 135 3.74 -7.58 17.69
N GLY A 136 2.94 -6.75 18.34
CA GLY A 136 3.41 -5.79 19.36
C GLY A 136 4.02 -4.48 18.81
N ALA A 137 4.26 -4.35 17.50
CA ALA A 137 4.83 -3.14 16.88
C ALA A 137 3.78 -2.16 16.29
N ALA A 138 2.51 -2.34 16.64
CA ALA A 138 1.41 -1.58 16.05
C ALA A 138 1.46 -0.07 16.39
N GLU A 139 2.13 0.30 17.47
CA GLU A 139 2.28 1.68 17.95
C GLU A 139 3.61 2.33 17.50
N THR A 140 4.31 1.74 16.53
CA THR A 140 5.56 2.32 16.02
C THR A 140 5.28 3.50 15.09
N THR A 141 6.16 4.51 15.12
CA THR A 141 6.09 5.70 14.24
C THR A 141 6.64 5.46 12.83
N MET A 142 6.97 4.20 12.50
CA MET A 142 7.48 3.83 11.18
C MET A 142 6.37 3.94 10.13
N ARG A 143 6.70 4.52 8.97
CA ARG A 143 5.75 4.66 7.86
C ARG A 143 5.38 3.29 7.31
N SER A 144 4.10 2.93 7.46
CA SER A 144 3.56 1.61 7.09
C SER A 144 2.66 1.65 5.84
N PHE A 145 2.30 2.84 5.36
CA PHE A 145 1.48 3.05 4.18
C PHE A 145 2.17 3.99 3.19
N TYR A 146 2.19 3.58 1.92
CA TYR A 146 2.78 4.37 0.83
C TYR A 146 1.81 4.43 -0.33
N LEU A 147 1.45 5.65 -0.72
CA LEU A 147 0.71 5.93 -1.93
C LEU A 147 1.65 6.66 -2.89
N SER A 148 1.96 6.04 -4.03
CA SER A 148 2.76 6.67 -5.09
C SER A 148 1.86 6.92 -6.29
N PRO A 149 1.40 8.16 -6.50
CA PRO A 149 0.66 8.54 -7.69
C PRO A 149 1.43 8.15 -8.96
N SER A 150 0.72 7.57 -9.93
CA SER A 150 1.27 7.28 -11.25
C SER A 150 0.31 7.76 -12.33
N GLN A 151 0.81 7.96 -13.56
CA GLN A 151 -0.05 8.32 -14.70
C GLN A 151 -1.11 7.24 -14.99
N SER A 152 -0.84 5.99 -14.60
CA SER A 152 -1.70 4.82 -14.78
C SER A 152 -2.25 4.34 -13.45
N PHE A 153 -2.88 5.23 -12.69
CA PHE A 153 -3.36 4.91 -11.34
C PHE A 153 -4.48 3.86 -11.36
N LYS A 154 -4.43 2.90 -10.43
CA LYS A 154 -5.35 1.74 -10.39
C LYS A 154 -6.74 2.05 -9.83
N VAL A 155 -6.90 3.20 -9.18
CA VAL A 155 -8.19 3.66 -8.66
C VAL A 155 -9.00 4.25 -9.81
N SER A 156 -9.96 3.48 -10.31
CA SER A 156 -10.70 3.77 -11.54
C SER A 156 -12.19 4.04 -11.32
N VAL A 157 -12.72 3.72 -10.14
CA VAL A 157 -14.12 3.98 -9.75
C VAL A 157 -14.19 4.59 -8.36
N ASP A 158 -15.33 5.22 -8.04
CA ASP A 158 -15.63 5.65 -6.68
C ASP A 158 -15.89 4.41 -5.82
N ALA A 159 -15.24 4.33 -4.65
CA ALA A 159 -15.20 3.10 -3.87
C ALA A 159 -14.90 3.37 -2.40
N ARG A 160 -15.15 2.38 -1.54
CA ARG A 160 -14.54 2.31 -0.21
C ARG A 160 -13.07 1.95 -0.34
N HIS A 161 -12.23 2.46 0.55
CA HIS A 161 -10.80 2.14 0.58
C HIS A 161 -10.43 1.63 1.96
N LEU A 162 -10.09 0.34 2.04
CA LEU A 162 -9.79 -0.34 3.29
C LEU A 162 -8.35 -0.83 3.30
N LEU A 163 -7.78 -0.92 4.51
CA LEU A 163 -6.49 -1.57 4.75
C LEU A 163 -6.69 -2.72 5.73
N LEU A 164 -6.29 -3.92 5.32
CA LEU A 164 -6.23 -5.11 6.15
C LEU A 164 -4.77 -5.37 6.52
N ALA A 165 -4.45 -5.22 7.80
CA ALA A 165 -3.13 -5.50 8.34
C ALA A 165 -3.15 -6.74 9.23
N PHE A 166 -2.30 -7.73 8.96
CA PHE A 166 -2.07 -8.86 9.86
C PHE A 166 -0.83 -8.62 10.75
N GLY A 167 -1.01 -8.78 12.06
CA GLY A 167 0.09 -8.80 13.02
C GLY A 167 0.72 -10.19 13.02
N MET A 168 2.00 -10.29 12.64
CA MET A 168 2.71 -11.56 12.46
C MET A 168 3.76 -11.77 13.56
N ASP A 169 3.84 -12.99 14.07
CA ASP A 169 5.02 -13.49 14.77
C ASP A 169 5.98 -14.09 13.76
N ALA A 170 7.28 -13.85 13.95
CA ALA A 170 8.34 -14.45 13.13
C ALA A 170 9.17 -15.41 13.99
N SER A 171 9.32 -16.65 13.53
CA SER A 171 10.17 -17.67 14.17
C SER A 171 11.25 -18.14 13.20
N LEU A 172 12.52 -18.02 13.58
CA LEU A 172 13.65 -18.46 12.76
C LEU A 172 13.59 -19.98 12.52
N ILE A 173 13.87 -20.39 11.28
CA ILE A 173 14.04 -21.80 10.94
C ILE A 173 15.50 -22.18 11.16
N ALA A 174 15.75 -23.18 12.01
CA ALA A 174 17.10 -23.67 12.28
C ALA A 174 17.82 -24.09 10.98
N GLY A 175 19.05 -23.61 10.80
CA GLY A 175 19.84 -23.89 9.60
C GLY A 175 19.38 -23.17 8.31
N SER A 176 18.41 -22.24 8.40
CA SER A 176 17.96 -21.42 7.27
C SER A 176 18.17 -19.93 7.54
N ARG A 177 18.19 -19.14 6.47
CA ARG A 177 18.09 -17.67 6.54
C ARG A 177 16.64 -17.18 6.64
N ASP A 178 15.68 -18.11 6.62
CA ASP A 178 14.25 -17.80 6.60
C ASP A 178 13.62 -17.87 7.98
N SER A 179 12.56 -17.07 8.15
CA SER A 179 11.62 -17.16 9.27
C SER A 179 10.26 -17.67 8.78
N LEU A 180 9.55 -18.35 9.67
CA LEU A 180 8.13 -18.64 9.53
C LEU A 180 7.31 -17.50 10.11
N TYR A 181 6.36 -17.00 9.34
CA TYR A 181 5.46 -15.92 9.75
C TYR A 181 4.06 -16.45 9.99
N VAL A 182 3.55 -16.24 11.21
CA VAL A 182 2.24 -16.74 11.65
C VAL A 182 1.38 -15.58 12.14
N PRO A 183 0.12 -15.45 11.69
CA PRO A 183 -0.74 -14.36 12.13
C PRO A 183 -1.24 -14.54 13.56
N ARG A 184 -1.17 -13.47 14.35
CA ARG A 184 -1.63 -13.37 15.74
C ARG A 184 -2.75 -12.39 15.95
N SER A 185 -2.79 -11.31 15.19
CA SER A 185 -3.82 -10.29 15.26
C SER A 185 -4.12 -9.72 13.88
N TYR A 186 -5.19 -8.95 13.76
CA TYR A 186 -5.48 -8.20 12.55
C TYR A 186 -6.05 -6.82 12.89
N LYS A 187 -5.94 -5.89 11.96
CA LYS A 187 -6.63 -4.59 11.96
C LYS A 187 -7.27 -4.40 10.58
N LEU A 188 -8.56 -4.03 10.56
CA LEU A 188 -9.24 -3.58 9.36
C LEU A 188 -9.54 -2.09 9.53
N ILE A 189 -9.01 -1.26 8.63
CA ILE A 189 -8.98 0.20 8.77
C ILE A 189 -9.68 0.82 7.56
N ASP A 190 -10.55 1.78 7.82
CA ASP A 190 -11.08 2.69 6.79
C ASP A 190 -10.05 3.79 6.52
N LEU A 191 -9.66 3.94 5.25
CA LEU A 191 -8.65 4.90 4.83
C LEU A 191 -9.22 6.30 4.56
N HIS A 192 -10.54 6.52 4.57
CA HIS A 192 -11.17 7.80 4.19
C HIS A 192 -10.48 9.04 4.80
N ASP A 193 -10.31 9.03 6.12
CA ASP A 193 -9.74 10.13 6.90
C ASP A 193 -8.27 9.91 7.29
N LEU A 194 -7.59 8.92 6.69
CA LEU A 194 -6.17 8.69 6.95
C LEU A 194 -5.37 9.93 6.56
N LEU A 195 -4.70 10.53 7.53
CA LEU A 195 -3.81 11.65 7.30
C LEU A 195 -2.49 11.17 6.70
N CYS A 196 -2.13 11.72 5.55
CA CYS A 196 -0.95 11.38 4.79
C CYS A 196 0.00 12.57 4.69
N ASP A 197 1.30 12.27 4.82
CA ASP A 197 2.38 13.23 4.62
C ASP A 197 3.05 12.99 3.27
N VAL A 198 3.46 14.06 2.60
CA VAL A 198 4.24 13.98 1.36
C VAL A 198 5.71 13.79 1.70
N LYS A 199 6.31 12.73 1.17
CA LYS A 199 7.76 12.53 1.20
C LYS A 199 8.36 13.02 -0.11
N TYR A 200 9.11 14.12 -0.05
CA TYR A 200 10.01 14.51 -1.14
C TYR A 200 11.34 13.76 -0.99
N GLU A 201 11.83 13.17 -2.08
CA GLU A 201 13.18 12.61 -2.14
C GLU A 201 13.84 13.01 -3.47
N PHE A 202 15.11 13.41 -3.41
CA PHE A 202 15.92 13.61 -4.60
C PHE A 202 16.51 12.26 -5.01
N ASN A 203 16.32 11.87 -6.27
CA ASN A 203 16.91 10.67 -6.82
C ASN A 203 17.75 10.96 -8.06
N SER A 204 18.63 10.03 -8.39
CA SER A 204 19.39 10.01 -9.63
C SER A 204 19.42 8.59 -10.18
N ASP A 205 19.85 8.43 -11.43
CA ASP A 205 20.05 7.12 -12.05
C ASP A 205 21.54 6.80 -12.20
N ASN A 206 21.86 5.53 -12.40
CA ASN A 206 23.24 5.07 -12.57
C ASN A 206 23.96 5.80 -13.71
N ARG A 207 23.26 6.17 -14.79
CA ARG A 207 23.87 6.86 -15.93
C ARG A 207 24.38 8.24 -15.53
N ARG A 208 23.56 9.01 -14.80
CA ARG A 208 23.96 10.32 -14.26
C ARG A 208 25.04 10.16 -13.20
N LEU A 209 24.83 9.27 -12.23
CA LEU A 209 25.77 9.09 -11.10
C LEU A 209 27.19 8.72 -11.56
N TYR A 210 27.31 7.88 -12.59
CA TYR A 210 28.61 7.42 -13.10
C TYR A 210 29.08 8.15 -14.36
N ALA A 211 28.52 9.33 -14.67
CA ALA A 211 28.89 10.10 -15.86
C ALA A 211 30.41 10.42 -15.87
N PRO A 212 31.11 10.30 -17.03
CA PRO A 212 32.55 10.56 -17.11
C PRO A 212 32.96 11.95 -16.61
N SER A 213 32.11 12.96 -16.82
CA SER A 213 32.37 14.34 -16.41
C SER A 213 32.46 14.55 -14.89
N MET A 214 31.90 13.64 -14.08
CA MET A 214 31.93 13.70 -12.62
C MET A 214 32.85 12.64 -12.00
N ARG A 215 33.44 11.77 -12.82
CA ARG A 215 34.22 10.62 -12.38
C ARG A 215 35.65 11.04 -12.08
N LEU A 216 36.07 10.91 -10.83
CA LEU A 216 37.42 11.28 -10.39
C LEU A 216 38.45 10.17 -10.65
N LEU A 217 38.10 8.90 -10.37
CA LEU A 217 38.95 7.73 -10.53
C LEU A 217 38.10 6.51 -10.90
N HIS A 218 38.67 5.53 -11.62
CA HIS A 218 38.09 4.19 -11.80
C HIS A 218 39.17 3.14 -12.00
N GLY A 219 38.90 1.90 -11.59
CA GLY A 219 39.81 0.76 -11.72
C GLY A 219 39.10 -0.57 -11.44
N ALA A 220 39.76 -1.67 -11.78
CA ALA A 220 39.35 -3.02 -11.36
C ALA A 220 40.09 -3.40 -10.06
N LEU A 221 39.47 -4.24 -9.23
CA LEU A 221 40.02 -4.76 -7.98
C LEU A 221 40.34 -6.25 -8.12
#